data_AF-A0A9W2UZJ7-F1
#
_entry.id   AF-A0A9W2UZJ7-F1
#
_cell.length_a   1.000
_cell.length_b   1.000
_cell.length_c   1.000
_cell.angle_alpha   90.00
_cell.angle_beta   90.00
_cell.angle_gamma   90.00
#
_symmetry.space_group_name_H-M   'P 1'
#
loop_
_entity.id
_entity.type
_entity.pdbx_description
1 polymer ?
#
loop_
_entity_poly.entity_id
_entity_poly.type
_entity_poly.pdbx_seq_one_letter_code
_entity_poly.pdbx_strand_id
1 'polypeptide(L)'
;MAASFPLPVTQDLSTLRAKLQGLLQFLREALSISSAHTVDFYTESVWKQLVDLPPETVLGVLRRSAAEAEARSPEARLLVEAEMGSGIANFPQIFCETSQKLVSVEAFALAVRYYSVQNLGICTPFEQLLTALRGNQKQRTGENVKPDEFMNLKKSHEVQVMSELISSIADYCGIKQVIDLGSGKGYLSSFLSLKYGLKVYGIDSSNTNTHGAKERNRKLKKHWKVYHTRSKLDGNGLALKMAKERKVQDEIKYKVDIEGICNNSPANQGKMSTSDFLPDFSDSVISNIRTQMENLHVYSHREENLCFENAFSLIDLLPINAVEPTSLQTSKRNMSEANKERRKMISKSNESNIYSPLTSFITADSELHDIIKDLEDCLMVGLHTCGDLAPNTLRIFTSQPEIKGVCSVGCCYHLLSEEFENLHEESTQDKWGFPMCHYLKEERWCCGRNARMSACLALERVAVGQGLPTESLFYRAVLQDIIKECYGITKCDRHVGKIYSKSSSFLDYARKSLKKLGLDESKLPEKVIMDYYEKYKPRMNELEAFNMLKVVLAPCIETLILLDRLCYLKEQNFLILLNILQKVNNVSSYNNFFK
;
A
#
# COMPACT_ATOMS: atom_id res chain seq x y z
N MET A 1 12.29 34.02 -2.20
CA MET A 1 12.38 33.96 -0.73
C MET A 1 13.20 32.73 -0.38
N ALA A 2 14.37 32.91 0.23
CA ALA A 2 15.25 31.79 0.58
C ALA A 2 14.58 30.89 1.62
N ALA A 3 14.60 29.58 1.39
CA ALA A 3 14.12 28.59 2.35
C ALA A 3 14.85 28.78 3.68
N SER A 4 14.11 28.87 4.79
CA SER A 4 14.63 29.18 6.13
C SER A 4 15.45 28.03 6.72
N PHE A 5 15.37 26.85 6.12
CA PHE A 5 16.12 25.64 6.50
C PHE A 5 16.70 24.99 5.24
N PRO A 6 17.95 24.49 5.28
CA PRO A 6 18.51 23.75 4.15
C PRO A 6 17.69 22.48 3.91
N LEU A 7 17.43 22.16 2.64
CA LEU A 7 16.84 20.88 2.29
C LEU A 7 17.76 19.73 2.75
N PRO A 8 17.21 18.57 3.14
CA PRO A 8 18.00 17.40 3.49
C PRO A 8 18.99 17.07 2.38
N VAL A 9 20.27 16.91 2.74
CA VAL A 9 21.35 16.61 1.79
C VAL A 9 21.19 15.16 1.34
N THR A 10 21.00 14.95 0.04
CA THR A 10 21.09 13.60 -0.51
C THR A 10 22.54 13.13 -0.53
N GLN A 11 22.77 11.88 -0.15
CA GLN A 11 24.07 11.23 -0.28
C GLN A 11 24.56 11.25 -1.73
N ASP A 12 25.88 11.36 -1.88
CA ASP A 12 26.54 11.34 -3.18
C ASP A 12 26.51 9.93 -3.79
N LEU A 13 26.72 9.86 -5.11
CA LEU A 13 26.64 8.61 -5.86
C LEU A 13 27.67 7.57 -5.38
N SER A 14 28.86 7.98 -4.92
CA SER A 14 29.88 7.04 -4.46
C SER A 14 29.47 6.37 -3.15
N THR A 15 28.91 7.15 -2.21
CA THR A 15 28.35 6.63 -0.96
C THR A 15 27.19 5.67 -1.21
N LEU A 16 26.27 6.02 -2.12
CA LEU A 16 25.15 5.15 -2.48
C LEU A 16 25.62 3.84 -3.12
N ARG A 17 26.61 3.91 -4.02
CA ARG A 17 27.22 2.72 -4.64
C ARG A 17 27.91 1.82 -3.63
N ALA A 18 28.62 2.39 -2.66
CA ALA A 18 29.25 1.60 -1.58
C ALA A 18 28.21 0.86 -0.72
N LYS A 19 27.09 1.52 -0.38
CA LYS A 19 25.97 0.88 0.33
C LYS A 19 25.33 -0.23 -0.50
N LEU A 20 25.11 0.02 -1.79
CA LEU A 20 24.60 -0.96 -2.73
C LEU A 20 25.52 -2.17 -2.86
N GLN A 21 26.83 -1.96 -3.00
CA GLN A 21 27.85 -3.02 -3.02
C GLN A 21 27.79 -3.91 -1.78
N GLY A 22 27.71 -3.30 -0.59
CA GLY A 22 27.56 -4.05 0.66
C GLY A 22 26.28 -4.89 0.68
N LEU A 23 25.16 -4.31 0.26
CA LEU A 23 23.89 -5.03 0.17
C LEU A 23 23.97 -6.19 -0.83
N LEU A 24 24.57 -5.98 -2.01
CA LEU A 24 24.73 -7.03 -3.01
C LEU A 24 25.57 -8.19 -2.49
N GLN A 25 26.67 -7.90 -1.79
CA GLN A 25 27.51 -8.96 -1.21
C GLN A 25 26.72 -9.85 -0.25
N PHE A 26 25.93 -9.24 0.63
CA PHE A 26 25.03 -10.00 1.52
C PHE A 26 23.94 -10.76 0.75
N LEU A 27 23.31 -10.11 -0.24
CA LEU A 27 22.24 -10.72 -1.01
C LEU A 27 22.73 -11.86 -1.92
N ARG A 28 23.97 -11.88 -2.39
CA ARG A 28 24.50 -12.97 -3.25
C ARG A 28 24.29 -14.34 -2.61
N GLU A 29 24.50 -14.42 -1.31
CA GLU A 29 24.34 -15.66 -0.54
C GLU A 29 22.88 -15.84 -0.07
N ALA A 30 22.25 -14.75 0.39
CA ALA A 30 20.90 -14.79 0.96
C ALA A 30 19.76 -14.94 -0.06
N LEU A 31 19.98 -14.57 -1.34
CA LEU A 31 18.92 -14.50 -2.35
C LEU A 31 18.25 -15.85 -2.60
N SER A 32 19.01 -16.94 -2.47
CA SER A 32 18.52 -18.33 -2.57
C SER A 32 17.31 -18.59 -1.65
N ILE A 33 17.31 -18.02 -0.44
CA ILE A 33 16.21 -18.11 0.53
C ILE A 33 14.95 -17.43 0.00
N SER A 34 15.07 -16.19 -0.50
CA SER A 34 13.92 -15.44 -1.02
C SER A 34 13.40 -15.96 -2.36
N SER A 35 14.29 -16.51 -3.19
CA SER A 35 13.98 -16.98 -4.55
C SER A 35 13.35 -18.38 -4.57
N ALA A 36 13.63 -19.22 -3.57
CA ALA A 36 13.00 -20.53 -3.50
C ALA A 36 11.49 -20.40 -3.25
N HIS A 37 10.72 -21.12 -4.05
CA HIS A 37 9.27 -21.05 -4.01
C HIS A 37 8.72 -21.92 -2.88
N THR A 38 7.82 -21.36 -2.06
CA THR A 38 7.33 -22.03 -0.84
C THR A 38 6.59 -23.34 -1.14
N VAL A 39 6.03 -23.47 -2.34
CA VAL A 39 5.30 -24.67 -2.75
C VAL A 39 6.26 -25.81 -3.13
N ASP A 40 7.50 -25.50 -3.51
CA ASP A 40 8.54 -26.48 -3.85
C ASP A 40 9.38 -26.91 -2.64
N PHE A 41 8.99 -26.44 -1.46
CA PHE A 41 9.70 -26.67 -0.20
C PHE A 41 9.97 -28.15 0.08
N TYR A 42 8.95 -29.01 -0.10
CA TYR A 42 9.08 -30.45 0.13
C TYR A 42 9.67 -31.18 -1.08
N THR A 43 9.24 -30.81 -2.30
CA THR A 43 9.63 -31.47 -3.55
C THR A 43 11.13 -31.34 -3.85
N GLU A 44 11.76 -30.25 -3.39
CA GLU A 44 13.19 -29.97 -3.56
C GLU A 44 13.97 -30.07 -2.25
N SER A 45 13.32 -30.41 -1.13
CA SER A 45 13.97 -30.46 0.20
C SER A 45 14.72 -29.17 0.55
N VAL A 46 14.12 -28.01 0.22
CA VAL A 46 14.71 -26.67 0.31
C VAL A 46 15.37 -26.40 1.66
N TRP A 47 14.74 -26.81 2.76
CA TRP A 47 15.31 -26.66 4.10
C TRP A 47 16.73 -27.23 4.24
N LYS A 48 16.93 -28.49 3.81
CA LYS A 48 18.22 -29.18 3.92
C LYS A 48 19.29 -28.59 3.01
N GLN A 49 18.87 -27.92 1.93
CA GLN A 49 19.77 -27.29 0.97
C GLN A 49 20.26 -25.93 1.47
N LEU A 50 19.43 -25.17 2.17
CA LEU A 50 19.70 -23.76 2.48
C LEU A 50 20.00 -23.48 3.95
N VAL A 51 19.64 -24.37 4.88
CA VAL A 51 19.75 -24.12 6.33
C VAL A 51 20.45 -25.29 7.02
N ASP A 52 21.48 -25.00 7.82
CA ASP A 52 22.23 -25.98 8.61
C ASP A 52 21.98 -25.80 10.11
N LEU A 53 20.73 -25.55 10.48
CA LEU A 53 20.30 -25.28 11.85
C LEU A 53 18.93 -25.93 12.13
N PRO A 54 18.63 -26.27 13.39
CA PRO A 54 17.29 -26.71 13.78
C PRO A 54 16.25 -25.60 13.59
N PRO A 55 15.03 -25.91 13.11
CA PRO A 55 13.99 -24.91 12.88
C PRO A 55 13.57 -24.17 14.15
N GLU A 56 13.62 -24.83 15.31
CA GLU A 56 13.34 -24.24 16.61
C GLU A 56 14.33 -23.13 16.97
N THR A 57 15.62 -23.33 16.64
CA THR A 57 16.67 -22.32 16.82
C THR A 57 16.39 -21.11 15.94
N VAL A 58 16.10 -21.33 14.65
CA VAL A 58 15.77 -20.25 13.71
C VAL A 58 14.58 -19.44 14.20
N LEU A 59 13.47 -20.10 14.54
CA LEU A 59 12.26 -19.45 15.03
C LEU A 59 12.50 -18.69 16.34
N GLY A 60 13.26 -19.28 17.27
CA GLY A 60 13.60 -18.66 18.55
C GLY A 60 14.36 -17.35 18.39
N VAL A 61 15.38 -17.33 17.52
CA VAL A 61 16.20 -16.14 17.24
C VAL A 61 15.39 -15.06 16.54
N LEU A 62 14.65 -15.41 15.47
CA LEU A 62 13.88 -14.43 14.71
C LEU A 62 12.76 -13.79 15.53
N ARG A 63 12.06 -14.57 16.37
CA ARG A 63 11.01 -14.05 17.28
C ARG A 63 11.61 -13.13 18.34
N ARG A 64 12.77 -13.49 18.92
CA ARG A 64 13.48 -12.63 19.87
C ARG A 64 13.92 -11.31 19.23
N SER A 65 14.53 -11.39 18.05
CA SER A 65 14.97 -10.21 17.30
C SER A 65 13.81 -9.28 16.93
N ALA A 66 12.63 -9.83 16.60
CA ALA A 66 11.43 -9.04 16.33
C ALA A 66 10.96 -8.31 17.59
N ALA A 67 10.88 -8.99 18.74
CA ALA A 67 10.49 -8.39 20.01
C ALA A 67 11.48 -7.30 20.48
N GLU A 68 12.78 -7.53 20.29
CA GLU A 68 13.81 -6.52 20.61
C GLU A 68 13.72 -5.27 19.72
N ALA A 69 13.36 -5.44 18.44
CA ALA A 69 13.19 -4.31 17.53
C ALA A 69 12.01 -3.40 17.93
N GLU A 70 10.96 -3.97 18.52
CA GLU A 70 9.81 -3.25 19.06
C GLU A 70 10.13 -2.54 20.39
N ALA A 71 10.99 -3.11 21.23
CA ALA A 71 11.32 -2.56 22.54
C ALA A 71 12.35 -1.43 22.55
N ARG A 72 13.18 -1.27 21.50
CA ARG A 72 14.26 -0.26 21.46
C ARG A 72 13.75 1.13 21.04
N SER A 73 14.16 2.17 21.78
CA SER A 73 13.88 3.57 21.45
C SER A 73 14.58 4.01 20.14
N PRO A 74 14.08 5.06 19.46
CA PRO A 74 14.72 5.61 18.26
C PRO A 74 16.18 6.05 18.48
N GLU A 75 16.52 6.57 19.67
CA GLU A 75 17.89 7.04 19.96
C GLU A 75 18.90 5.88 20.10
N ALA A 76 18.45 4.71 20.58
CA ALA A 76 19.29 3.51 20.67
C ALA A 76 19.58 2.88 19.29
N ARG A 77 18.83 3.24 18.24
CA ARG A 77 19.06 2.78 16.86
C ARG A 77 20.24 3.53 16.23
N LEU A 78 20.34 4.85 16.46
CA LEU A 78 21.42 5.72 15.98
C LEU A 78 22.80 5.39 16.58
N LEU A 79 22.86 4.89 17.82
CA LEU A 79 24.14 4.53 18.45
C LEU A 79 24.80 3.29 17.82
N VAL A 80 24.01 2.33 17.35
CA VAL A 80 24.51 1.16 16.59
C VAL A 80 24.97 1.56 15.18
N GLU A 81 24.35 2.60 14.61
CA GLU A 81 24.73 3.17 13.31
C GLU A 81 26.12 3.85 13.35
N ALA A 82 26.51 4.42 14.49
CA ALA A 82 27.83 5.03 14.69
C ALA A 82 28.95 3.99 14.90
N GLU A 83 28.65 2.84 15.52
CA GLU A 83 29.64 1.77 15.75
C GLU A 83 29.88 0.88 14.52
N MET A 84 28.94 0.81 13.56
CA MET A 84 29.09 0.06 12.29
C MET A 84 29.53 0.91 11.10
N GLY A 85 30.26 2.01 11.34
CA GLY A 85 30.80 2.91 10.31
C GLY A 85 31.88 2.31 9.39
N SER A 86 32.31 1.06 9.60
CA SER A 86 33.23 0.34 8.71
C SER A 86 32.48 -0.77 7.97
N GLY A 87 32.30 -0.60 6.65
CA GLY A 87 31.51 -1.51 5.82
C GLY A 87 31.94 -2.98 5.90
N ILE A 88 30.97 -3.87 5.67
CA ILE A 88 31.03 -5.32 5.32
C ILE A 88 31.82 -6.26 6.28
N ALA A 89 32.88 -5.82 6.93
CA ALA A 89 33.89 -6.67 7.55
C ALA A 89 33.54 -7.24 8.94
N ASN A 90 32.38 -6.92 9.53
CA ASN A 90 32.12 -7.21 10.94
C ASN A 90 30.94 -8.15 11.22
N PHE A 91 30.28 -8.71 10.20
CA PHE A 91 29.30 -9.77 10.48
C PHE A 91 30.03 -11.10 10.67
N PRO A 92 29.74 -11.84 11.76
CA PRO A 92 30.15 -13.23 11.88
C PRO A 92 29.70 -14.03 10.64
N GLN A 93 30.40 -15.13 10.34
CA GLN A 93 30.09 -15.99 9.20
C GLN A 93 28.59 -16.37 9.19
N ILE A 94 27.81 -15.74 8.30
CA ILE A 94 26.36 -15.93 8.20
C ILE A 94 26.06 -17.25 7.50
N PHE A 95 26.75 -17.48 6.38
CA PHE A 95 26.65 -18.68 5.57
C PHE A 95 27.98 -19.43 5.56
N CYS A 96 27.89 -20.76 5.45
CA CYS A 96 29.05 -21.63 5.30
C CYS A 96 29.70 -21.40 3.92
N GLU A 97 31.01 -21.14 3.88
CA GLU A 97 31.73 -20.87 2.63
C GLU A 97 31.62 -22.02 1.61
N THR A 98 31.67 -23.28 2.06
CA THR A 98 31.66 -24.45 1.18
C THR A 98 30.26 -24.87 0.76
N SER A 99 29.30 -24.88 1.70
CA SER A 99 27.94 -25.39 1.45
C SER A 99 26.93 -24.30 1.11
N GLN A 100 27.27 -23.03 1.32
CA GLN A 100 26.38 -21.86 1.18
C GLN A 100 25.13 -21.92 2.06
N LYS A 101 25.11 -22.82 3.06
CA LYS A 101 24.00 -22.95 4.01
C LYS A 101 24.07 -21.89 5.09
N LEU A 102 22.91 -21.44 5.54
CA LEU A 102 22.77 -20.56 6.68
C LEU A 102 23.24 -21.29 7.96
N VAL A 103 24.27 -20.73 8.62
CA VAL A 103 24.88 -21.25 9.86
C VAL A 103 24.72 -20.32 11.06
N SER A 104 24.42 -19.03 10.85
CA SER A 104 24.15 -18.08 11.93
C SER A 104 22.92 -17.20 11.66
N VAL A 105 21.84 -17.44 12.42
CA VAL A 105 20.58 -16.68 12.29
C VAL A 105 20.70 -15.32 12.97
N GLU A 106 21.48 -15.21 14.04
CA GLU A 106 21.74 -13.96 14.73
C GLU A 106 22.47 -12.99 13.81
N ALA A 107 23.56 -13.43 13.18
CA ALA A 107 24.30 -12.61 12.22
C ALA A 107 23.45 -12.28 10.98
N PHE A 108 22.64 -13.24 10.50
CA PHE A 108 21.65 -12.98 9.44
C PHE A 108 20.65 -11.89 9.82
N ALA A 109 20.01 -11.98 10.99
CA ALA A 109 19.03 -11.01 11.45
C ALA A 109 19.64 -9.62 11.65
N LEU A 110 20.88 -9.55 12.15
CA LEU A 110 21.64 -8.30 12.28
C LEU A 110 21.96 -7.68 10.91
N ALA A 111 22.45 -8.47 9.95
CA ALA A 111 22.74 -8.02 8.60
C ALA A 111 21.47 -7.52 7.89
N VAL A 112 20.37 -8.28 7.98
CA VAL A 112 19.06 -7.86 7.44
C VAL A 112 18.61 -6.54 8.05
N ARG A 113 18.73 -6.39 9.37
CA ARG A 113 18.35 -5.16 10.05
C ARG A 113 19.21 -3.99 9.56
N TYR A 114 20.52 -4.17 9.46
CA TYR A 114 21.45 -3.15 8.97
C TYR A 114 21.12 -2.71 7.53
N TYR A 115 20.95 -3.67 6.64
CA TYR A 115 20.67 -3.43 5.23
C TYR A 115 19.22 -3.06 4.91
N SER A 116 18.35 -3.00 5.92
CA SER A 116 17.00 -2.48 5.74
C SER A 116 17.01 -0.97 5.50
N VAL A 117 16.07 -0.49 4.69
CA VAL A 117 15.92 0.92 4.32
C VAL A 117 15.93 1.88 5.53
N GLN A 118 15.40 1.42 6.67
CA GLN A 118 15.27 2.22 7.89
C GLN A 118 16.61 2.46 8.60
N ASN A 119 17.55 1.51 8.52
CA ASN A 119 18.83 1.59 9.25
C ASN A 119 20.02 1.81 8.30
N LEU A 120 19.83 1.68 6.99
CA LEU A 120 20.89 1.94 6.02
C LEU A 120 21.23 3.44 5.90
N GLY A 121 20.52 4.31 6.62
CA GLY A 121 20.77 5.75 6.68
C GLY A 121 20.55 6.46 5.35
N ILE A 122 19.66 5.95 4.48
CA ILE A 122 19.28 6.56 3.21
C ILE A 122 17.90 7.22 3.26
N CYS A 123 17.18 7.04 4.37
CA CYS A 123 15.87 7.63 4.59
C CYS A 123 15.97 9.02 5.21
N THR A 124 15.06 9.90 4.80
CA THR A 124 14.80 11.17 5.44
C THR A 124 13.48 11.07 6.22
N PRO A 125 13.47 11.40 7.53
CA PRO A 125 12.24 11.48 8.31
C PRO A 125 11.22 12.43 7.68
N PHE A 126 9.97 11.99 7.61
CA PHE A 126 8.88 12.76 6.99
C PHE A 126 8.72 14.16 7.58
N GLU A 127 8.71 14.28 8.90
CA GLU A 127 8.56 15.56 9.61
C GLU A 127 9.72 16.53 9.31
N GLN A 128 10.92 15.99 9.16
CA GLN A 128 12.10 16.79 8.80
C GLN A 128 11.96 17.37 7.41
N LEU A 129 11.53 16.55 6.44
CA LEU A 129 11.28 17.04 5.08
C LEU A 129 10.13 18.06 5.05
N LEU A 130 9.01 17.78 5.71
CA LEU A 130 7.89 18.71 5.77
C LEU A 130 8.29 20.07 6.35
N THR A 131 9.07 20.06 7.44
CA THR A 131 9.58 21.28 8.06
C THR A 131 10.47 22.06 7.09
N ALA A 132 11.37 21.37 6.39
CA ALA A 132 12.25 21.99 5.39
C ALA A 132 11.48 22.58 4.20
N LEU A 133 10.44 21.90 3.71
CA LEU A 133 9.61 22.37 2.59
C LEU A 133 8.73 23.56 2.98
N ARG A 134 8.20 23.60 4.20
CA ARG A 134 7.29 24.66 4.68
C ARG A 134 8.02 25.93 5.12
N GLY A 135 9.25 25.79 5.61
CA GLY A 135 9.94 26.89 6.29
C GLY A 135 9.07 27.50 7.39
N ASN A 136 8.96 28.84 7.42
CA ASN A 136 8.14 29.59 8.39
C ASN A 136 6.67 29.81 7.98
N GLN A 137 6.19 29.19 6.89
CA GLN A 137 4.82 29.41 6.44
C GLN A 137 3.83 28.69 7.37
N LYS A 138 2.86 29.44 7.91
CA LYS A 138 1.72 28.86 8.64
C LYS A 138 0.97 27.91 7.70
N GLN A 139 0.54 26.76 8.23
CA GLN A 139 -0.31 25.79 7.55
C GLN A 139 -1.41 26.54 6.78
N ARG A 140 -1.67 26.18 5.51
CA ARG A 140 -2.98 26.47 4.92
C ARG A 140 -4.00 25.68 5.75
N THR A 141 -4.53 26.31 6.79
CA THR A 141 -5.70 25.84 7.52
C THR A 141 -6.90 26.00 6.59
N GLY A 142 -6.99 25.14 5.58
CA GLY A 142 -8.28 24.76 5.03
C GLY A 142 -9.04 24.05 6.14
N GLU A 143 -10.32 24.37 6.30
CA GLU A 143 -11.24 23.76 7.26
C GLU A 143 -10.97 22.24 7.40
N ASN A 144 -11.00 21.72 8.64
CA ASN A 144 -10.73 20.32 8.95
C ASN A 144 -11.71 19.38 8.21
N VAL A 145 -11.38 19.02 6.97
CA VAL A 145 -12.11 17.99 6.24
C VAL A 145 -11.49 16.64 6.57
N LYS A 146 -12.17 15.90 7.45
CA LYS A 146 -11.82 14.51 7.74
C LYS A 146 -12.16 13.65 6.51
N PRO A 147 -11.21 12.92 5.92
CA PRO A 147 -11.48 12.03 4.79
C PRO A 147 -12.29 10.77 5.17
N ASP A 148 -12.62 10.62 6.46
CA ASP A 148 -13.09 9.39 7.08
C ASP A 148 -14.50 8.93 6.66
N GLU A 149 -15.33 9.80 6.07
CA GLU A 149 -16.68 9.41 5.61
C GLU A 149 -16.69 8.66 4.25
N PHE A 150 -15.59 8.67 3.48
CA PHE A 150 -15.61 8.20 2.07
C PHE A 150 -14.57 7.12 1.74
N MET A 151 -13.73 6.75 2.70
CA MET A 151 -12.62 5.80 2.53
C MET A 151 -12.51 4.90 3.74
N ASN A 152 -11.93 3.71 3.56
CA ASN A 152 -11.48 2.96 4.73
C ASN A 152 -10.38 3.77 5.45
N LEU A 153 -10.25 3.55 6.77
CA LEU A 153 -9.34 4.32 7.62
C LEU A 153 -7.89 4.31 7.09
N LYS A 154 -7.46 3.17 6.56
CA LYS A 154 -6.13 3.00 5.94
C LYS A 154 -5.93 3.94 4.74
N LYS A 155 -6.86 3.92 3.78
CA LYS A 155 -6.77 4.74 2.58
C LYS A 155 -6.94 6.23 2.88
N SER A 156 -7.76 6.57 3.88
CA SER A 156 -7.90 7.93 4.41
C SER A 156 -6.54 8.46 4.89
N HIS A 157 -5.85 7.70 5.75
CA HIS A 157 -4.53 8.06 6.26
C HIS A 157 -3.49 8.20 5.14
N GLU A 158 -3.37 7.21 4.25
CA GLU A 158 -2.45 7.25 3.10
C GLU A 158 -2.65 8.51 2.24
N VAL A 159 -3.89 8.79 1.85
CA VAL A 159 -4.24 9.94 1.02
C VAL A 159 -3.94 11.24 1.76
N GLN A 160 -4.27 11.33 3.05
CA GLN A 160 -4.04 12.54 3.83
C GLN A 160 -2.55 12.91 3.88
N VAL A 161 -1.70 11.98 4.27
CA VAL A 161 -0.28 12.26 4.45
C VAL A 161 0.40 12.49 3.09
N MET A 162 0.06 11.71 2.06
CA MET A 162 0.61 11.90 0.71
C MET A 162 0.20 13.27 0.14
N SER A 163 -1.05 13.68 0.33
CA SER A 163 -1.52 14.98 -0.15
C SER A 163 -0.86 16.15 0.56
N GLU A 164 -0.58 16.00 1.86
CA GLU A 164 0.11 17.00 2.66
C GLU A 164 1.54 17.23 2.18
N LEU A 165 2.25 16.15 1.84
CA LEU A 165 3.56 16.22 1.22
C LEU A 165 3.52 16.87 -0.16
N ILE A 166 2.65 16.37 -1.06
CA ILE A 166 2.51 16.90 -2.42
C ILE A 166 2.19 18.38 -2.41
N SER A 167 1.28 18.84 -1.55
CA SER A 167 0.98 20.27 -1.42
C SER A 167 2.20 21.06 -0.95
N SER A 168 2.98 20.53 0.00
CA SER A 168 4.17 21.22 0.49
C SER A 168 5.26 21.33 -0.60
N ILE A 169 5.42 20.29 -1.42
CA ILE A 169 6.31 20.32 -2.60
C ILE A 169 5.77 21.29 -3.65
N ALA A 170 4.47 21.29 -3.92
CA ALA A 170 3.85 22.18 -4.92
C ALA A 170 4.03 23.65 -4.54
N ASP A 171 3.79 24.00 -3.27
CA ASP A 171 3.99 25.35 -2.77
C ASP A 171 5.49 25.74 -2.80
N TYR A 172 6.41 24.82 -2.46
CA TYR A 172 7.86 25.06 -2.52
C TYR A 172 8.33 25.35 -3.96
N CYS A 173 7.85 24.57 -4.93
CA CYS A 173 8.23 24.72 -6.33
C CYS A 173 7.40 25.80 -7.08
N GLY A 174 6.38 26.38 -6.46
CA GLY A 174 5.47 27.34 -7.12
C GLY A 174 4.55 26.72 -8.18
N ILE A 175 4.26 25.42 -8.05
CA ILE A 175 3.50 24.62 -9.03
C ILE A 175 2.03 24.54 -8.65
N LYS A 176 1.16 24.60 -9.67
CA LYS A 176 -0.29 24.45 -9.49
C LYS A 176 -0.87 23.20 -10.15
N GLN A 177 -0.11 22.57 -11.05
CA GLN A 177 -0.54 21.41 -11.82
C GLN A 177 0.08 20.12 -11.26
N VAL A 178 -0.73 19.08 -11.11
CA VAL A 178 -0.31 17.76 -10.64
C VAL A 178 -0.80 16.68 -11.62
N ILE A 179 0.06 15.72 -11.93
CA ILE A 179 -0.27 14.55 -12.75
C ILE A 179 -0.16 13.31 -11.86
N ASP A 180 -1.28 12.66 -11.60
CA ASP A 180 -1.40 11.45 -10.77
C ASP A 180 -1.45 10.21 -11.67
N LEU A 181 -0.33 9.49 -11.76
CA LEU A 181 -0.18 8.29 -12.57
C LEU A 181 -0.63 7.04 -11.80
N GLY A 182 -1.46 6.21 -12.44
CA GLY A 182 -2.06 5.06 -11.77
C GLY A 182 -3.12 5.50 -10.75
N SER A 183 -3.84 6.59 -11.06
CA SER A 183 -4.79 7.22 -10.13
C SER A 183 -5.92 6.29 -9.67
N GLY A 184 -6.22 5.22 -10.43
CA GLY A 184 -7.25 4.24 -10.13
C GLY A 184 -8.60 4.89 -9.89
N LYS A 185 -9.08 4.78 -8.66
CA LYS A 185 -10.35 5.39 -8.23
C LYS A 185 -10.24 6.92 -7.99
N GLY A 186 -9.07 7.52 -8.13
CA GLY A 186 -8.89 8.99 -8.06
C GLY A 186 -9.10 9.59 -6.66
N TYR A 187 -8.79 8.85 -5.60
CA TYR A 187 -8.95 9.33 -4.22
C TYR A 187 -7.94 10.44 -3.90
N LEU A 188 -6.66 10.19 -4.18
CA LEU A 188 -5.59 11.17 -4.01
C LEU A 188 -5.86 12.42 -4.88
N SER A 189 -6.13 12.19 -6.16
CA SER A 189 -6.38 13.26 -7.13
C SER A 189 -7.56 14.16 -6.75
N SER A 190 -8.67 13.56 -6.30
CA SER A 190 -9.84 14.34 -5.85
C SER A 190 -9.54 15.14 -4.59
N PHE A 191 -8.77 14.56 -3.66
CA PHE A 191 -8.43 15.21 -2.39
C PHE A 191 -7.47 16.39 -2.60
N LEU A 192 -6.44 16.22 -3.43
CA LEU A 192 -5.53 17.29 -3.85
C LEU A 192 -6.28 18.46 -4.49
N SER A 193 -7.21 18.14 -5.41
CA SER A 193 -8.03 19.15 -6.08
C SER A 193 -8.95 19.91 -5.14
N LEU A 194 -9.65 19.22 -4.24
CA LEU A 194 -10.67 19.84 -3.39
C LEU A 194 -10.09 20.55 -2.17
N LYS A 195 -9.09 19.95 -1.50
CA LYS A 195 -8.52 20.50 -0.28
C LYS A 195 -7.46 21.56 -0.56
N TYR A 196 -6.62 21.33 -1.57
CA TYR A 196 -5.46 22.19 -1.85
C TYR A 196 -5.63 23.07 -3.09
N GLY A 197 -6.70 22.87 -3.87
CA GLY A 197 -7.00 23.69 -5.05
C GLY A 197 -6.04 23.47 -6.22
N LEU A 198 -5.28 22.37 -6.21
CA LEU A 198 -4.32 22.03 -7.26
C LEU A 198 -5.05 21.48 -8.49
N LYS A 199 -4.64 21.87 -9.70
CA LYS A 199 -5.15 21.35 -10.96
C LYS A 199 -4.60 19.94 -11.18
N VAL A 200 -5.43 18.91 -11.04
CA VAL A 200 -4.99 17.51 -11.10
C VAL A 200 -5.48 16.80 -12.35
N TYR A 201 -4.57 16.11 -13.04
CA TYR A 201 -4.88 15.11 -14.05
C TYR A 201 -4.64 13.72 -13.48
N GLY A 202 -5.69 12.92 -13.34
CA GLY A 202 -5.55 11.53 -12.88
C GLY A 202 -5.57 10.60 -14.08
N ILE A 203 -4.46 9.91 -14.34
CA ILE A 203 -4.31 9.00 -15.47
C ILE A 203 -4.39 7.57 -14.96
N ASP A 204 -5.24 6.74 -15.57
CA ASP A 204 -5.32 5.30 -15.32
C ASP A 204 -5.49 4.56 -16.64
N SER A 205 -4.95 3.35 -16.74
CA SER A 205 -5.09 2.53 -17.95
C SER A 205 -6.49 1.93 -18.08
N SER A 206 -7.23 1.76 -16.97
CA SER A 206 -8.56 1.17 -16.98
C SER A 206 -9.65 2.21 -17.13
N ASN A 207 -10.38 2.13 -18.24
CA ASN A 207 -11.54 2.99 -18.48
C ASN A 207 -12.61 2.88 -17.35
N THR A 208 -12.77 1.69 -16.77
CA THR A 208 -13.68 1.45 -15.64
C THR A 208 -13.29 2.26 -14.40
N ASN A 209 -12.00 2.29 -14.08
CA ASN A 209 -11.46 3.10 -12.99
C ASN A 209 -11.68 4.59 -13.24
N THR A 210 -11.32 5.07 -14.43
CA THR A 210 -11.48 6.47 -14.84
C THR A 210 -12.93 6.92 -14.78
N HIS A 211 -13.87 6.11 -15.30
CA HIS A 211 -15.30 6.40 -15.21
C HIS A 211 -15.78 6.43 -13.76
N GLY A 212 -15.35 5.46 -12.95
CA GLY A 212 -15.65 5.45 -11.51
C GLY A 212 -15.10 6.66 -10.76
N ALA A 213 -13.91 7.15 -11.14
CA ALA A 213 -13.30 8.36 -10.59
C ALA A 213 -14.09 9.62 -10.98
N LYS A 214 -14.55 9.74 -12.24
CA LYS A 214 -15.43 10.83 -12.69
C LYS A 214 -16.71 10.90 -11.87
N GLU A 215 -17.38 9.76 -11.69
CA GLU A 215 -18.64 9.70 -10.94
C GLU A 215 -18.44 10.01 -9.44
N ARG A 216 -17.35 9.50 -8.85
CA ARG A 216 -16.98 9.83 -7.46
C ARG A 216 -16.71 11.32 -7.28
N ASN A 217 -15.93 11.92 -8.17
CA ASN A 217 -15.63 13.36 -8.13
C ASN A 217 -16.92 14.19 -8.25
N ARG A 218 -17.85 13.80 -9.12
CA ARG A 218 -19.17 14.45 -9.24
C ARG A 218 -19.95 14.41 -7.93
N LYS A 219 -19.99 13.25 -7.25
CA LYS A 219 -20.64 13.10 -5.94
C LYS A 219 -19.95 13.94 -4.87
N LEU A 220 -18.62 13.91 -4.83
CA LEU A 220 -17.81 14.60 -3.84
C LEU A 220 -17.96 16.12 -3.96
N LYS A 221 -17.92 16.65 -5.19
CA LYS A 221 -18.20 18.08 -5.46
C LYS A 221 -19.58 18.52 -4.98
N LYS A 222 -20.62 17.70 -5.15
CA LYS A 222 -21.96 17.99 -4.63
C LYS A 222 -21.96 18.11 -3.10
N HIS A 223 -21.37 17.14 -2.41
CA HIS A 223 -21.29 17.16 -0.94
C HIS A 223 -20.43 18.34 -0.45
N TRP A 224 -19.31 18.60 -1.11
CA TRP A 224 -18.40 19.69 -0.79
C TRP A 224 -19.08 21.06 -0.88
N LYS A 225 -19.87 21.29 -1.94
CA LYS A 225 -20.67 22.53 -2.08
C LYS A 225 -21.67 22.70 -0.95
N VAL A 226 -22.30 21.62 -0.47
CA VAL A 226 -23.25 21.67 0.66
C VAL A 226 -22.54 22.04 1.96
N TYR A 227 -21.37 21.44 2.23
CA TYR A 227 -20.57 21.75 3.42
C TYR A 227 -20.06 23.19 3.42
N HIS A 228 -19.48 23.68 2.31
CA HIS A 228 -19.02 25.06 2.20
C HIS A 228 -20.14 26.10 2.21
N THR A 229 -21.34 25.75 1.73
CA THR A 229 -22.51 26.65 1.83
C THR A 229 -22.99 26.74 3.28
N ARG A 230 -22.92 25.65 4.05
CA ARG A 230 -23.25 25.63 5.48
C ARG A 230 -22.20 26.36 6.35
N SER A 231 -20.90 26.18 6.11
CA SER A 231 -19.86 26.90 6.87
C SER A 231 -19.88 28.42 6.62
N LYS A 232 -20.19 28.85 5.38
CA LYS A 232 -20.43 30.28 5.07
C LYS A 232 -21.69 30.86 5.72
N LEU A 233 -22.74 30.05 5.90
CA LEU A 233 -23.96 30.46 6.60
C LEU A 233 -23.74 30.57 8.12
N ASP A 234 -22.92 29.71 8.72
CA ASP A 234 -22.60 29.78 10.15
C ASP A 234 -21.67 30.96 10.50
N GLY A 235 -20.75 31.36 9.61
CA GLY A 235 -19.90 32.55 9.80
C GLY A 235 -20.69 33.87 9.77
N ASN A 236 -21.69 33.99 8.89
CA ASN A 236 -22.57 35.16 8.83
C ASN A 236 -23.72 35.11 9.86
N GLY A 237 -24.11 33.93 10.34
CA GLY A 237 -25.11 33.75 11.39
C GLY A 237 -24.67 34.31 12.75
N LEU A 238 -23.38 34.21 13.07
CA LEU A 238 -22.78 34.80 14.28
C LEU A 238 -22.74 36.33 14.21
N ALA A 239 -22.40 36.92 13.06
CA ALA A 239 -22.40 38.37 12.87
C ALA A 239 -23.82 38.98 12.96
N LEU A 240 -24.83 38.27 12.44
CA LEU A 240 -26.22 38.72 12.48
C LEU A 240 -26.87 38.53 13.87
N LYS A 241 -26.43 37.54 14.67
CA LYS A 241 -26.84 37.37 16.06
C LYS A 241 -26.26 38.46 16.97
N MET A 242 -24.97 38.80 16.82
CA MET A 242 -24.35 39.87 17.60
C MET A 242 -24.90 41.27 17.25
N ALA A 243 -25.33 41.50 16.00
CA ALA A 243 -25.99 42.75 15.60
C ALA A 243 -27.44 42.88 16.13
N LYS A 244 -28.14 41.75 16.34
CA LYS A 244 -29.47 41.74 16.96
C LYS A 244 -29.41 41.82 18.48
N GLU A 245 -28.40 41.23 19.12
CA GLU A 245 -28.20 41.31 20.58
C GLU A 245 -27.84 42.73 21.05
N ARG A 246 -27.08 43.51 20.26
CA ARG A 246 -26.83 44.94 20.57
C ARG A 246 -28.08 45.81 20.48
N LYS A 247 -29.00 45.54 19.56
CA LYS A 247 -30.27 46.29 19.47
C LYS A 247 -31.25 45.97 20.62
N VAL A 248 -31.16 44.77 21.19
CA VAL A 248 -32.02 44.37 22.33
C VAL A 248 -31.45 44.87 23.66
N GLN A 249 -30.13 45.07 23.78
CA GLN A 249 -29.52 45.62 24.99
C GLN A 249 -29.70 47.14 25.17
N ASP A 250 -29.85 47.91 24.10
CA ASP A 250 -30.12 49.35 24.19
C ASP A 250 -31.59 49.67 24.56
N GLU A 251 -32.54 48.75 24.31
CA GLU A 251 -33.96 48.92 24.70
C GLU A 251 -34.28 48.45 26.13
N ILE A 252 -33.43 47.61 26.74
CA ILE A 252 -33.65 47.07 28.10
C ILE A 252 -33.04 47.97 29.20
N LYS A 253 -32.18 48.93 28.84
CA LYS A 253 -31.54 49.85 29.80
C LYS A 253 -32.44 51.00 30.30
N TYR A 254 -33.69 51.12 29.82
CA TYR A 254 -34.63 52.17 30.24
C TYR A 254 -35.81 51.68 31.11
N LYS A 255 -35.83 50.39 31.51
CA LYS A 255 -36.91 49.85 32.36
C LYS A 255 -36.42 48.74 33.29
N VAL A 256 -35.56 49.02 34.28
CA VAL A 256 -35.58 48.37 35.61
C VAL A 256 -34.79 49.27 36.58
N ASP A 257 -35.29 50.48 36.81
CA ASP A 257 -35.18 51.12 38.12
C ASP A 257 -36.60 51.09 38.66
N ILE A 258 -36.90 50.10 39.52
CA ILE A 258 -37.90 50.11 40.59
C ILE A 258 -38.01 48.67 41.13
N GLU A 259 -37.86 48.59 42.45
CA GLU A 259 -38.22 47.50 43.36
C GLU A 259 -37.30 46.28 43.51
N GLY A 260 -36.64 46.23 44.67
CA GLY A 260 -35.99 45.06 45.23
C GLY A 260 -36.74 44.46 46.43
N ILE A 261 -35.98 43.64 47.17
CA ILE A 261 -36.13 43.22 48.59
C ILE A 261 -36.58 41.76 48.85
N CYS A 262 -35.70 41.05 49.58
CA CYS A 262 -35.87 39.88 50.50
C CYS A 262 -36.21 38.48 49.93
N ASN A 263 -35.79 37.33 50.49
CA ASN A 263 -34.82 36.93 51.54
C ASN A 263 -34.72 35.37 51.57
N ASN A 264 -33.56 34.85 52.04
CA ASN A 264 -33.30 33.64 52.84
C ASN A 264 -33.40 32.18 52.29
N SER A 265 -32.34 31.41 52.60
CA SER A 265 -31.99 29.97 52.43
C SER A 265 -32.75 29.00 53.39
N PRO A 266 -32.37 27.71 53.65
CA PRO A 266 -31.50 26.68 52.97
C PRO A 266 -32.02 25.19 53.03
N ALA A 267 -31.20 24.23 52.50
CA ALA A 267 -30.87 22.88 53.05
C ALA A 267 -31.45 21.54 52.48
N ASN A 268 -30.49 20.60 52.27
CA ASN A 268 -30.41 19.14 52.58
C ASN A 268 -30.89 17.98 51.64
N GLN A 269 -29.89 17.14 51.28
CA GLN A 269 -29.71 15.65 51.39
C GLN A 269 -30.68 14.60 50.77
N GLY A 270 -30.12 13.49 50.24
CA GLY A 270 -30.79 12.17 50.14
C GLY A 270 -30.20 11.15 49.13
N LYS A 271 -30.19 9.85 49.47
CA LYS A 271 -29.47 8.68 48.86
C LYS A 271 -30.30 7.76 47.92
N MET A 272 -29.59 7.07 47.01
CA MET A 272 -29.64 5.67 46.47
C MET A 272 -30.85 4.70 46.68
N SER A 273 -31.33 4.00 45.62
CA SER A 273 -31.47 2.51 45.49
C SER A 273 -32.09 1.98 44.15
N THR A 274 -31.52 0.84 43.71
CA THR A 274 -31.82 -0.33 42.79
C THR A 274 -33.22 -0.74 42.24
N SER A 275 -33.24 -1.41 41.05
CA SER A 275 -33.69 -2.82 40.76
C SER A 275 -33.85 -3.06 39.22
N ASP A 276 -33.09 -3.96 38.57
CA ASP A 276 -33.38 -5.38 38.20
C ASP A 276 -34.10 -5.59 36.84
N PHE A 277 -33.53 -6.47 35.98
CA PHE A 277 -34.16 -7.61 35.27
C PHE A 277 -33.27 -8.12 34.09
N LEU A 278 -32.92 -9.41 34.16
CA LEU A 278 -32.46 -10.36 33.12
C LEU A 278 -33.50 -11.53 33.12
N PRO A 279 -33.69 -12.39 32.08
CA PRO A 279 -32.64 -13.26 31.51
C PRO A 279 -32.76 -13.74 30.02
N ASP A 280 -31.60 -14.19 29.51
CA ASP A 280 -31.22 -15.38 28.69
C ASP A 280 -32.21 -16.13 27.76
N PHE A 281 -31.72 -16.57 26.57
CA PHE A 281 -31.87 -17.94 25.98
C PHE A 281 -31.13 -18.09 24.63
N SER A 282 -30.73 -19.33 24.33
CA SER A 282 -29.78 -19.79 23.32
C SER A 282 -30.36 -20.24 21.96
N ASP A 283 -29.42 -20.50 21.03
CA ASP A 283 -29.38 -21.50 19.95
C ASP A 283 -29.96 -21.29 18.53
N SER A 284 -29.04 -21.53 17.57
CA SER A 284 -29.16 -22.29 16.30
C SER A 284 -30.20 -21.88 15.24
N VAL A 285 -29.72 -21.36 14.09
CA VAL A 285 -30.21 -21.79 12.75
C VAL A 285 -29.08 -21.73 11.70
N ILE A 286 -28.50 -22.88 11.36
CA ILE A 286 -27.93 -23.16 10.03
C ILE A 286 -29.10 -23.64 9.15
N SER A 287 -29.45 -22.89 8.11
CA SER A 287 -30.13 -23.36 6.88
C SER A 287 -30.59 -22.15 6.08
N ASN A 288 -30.48 -22.19 4.75
CA ASN A 288 -30.89 -21.17 3.77
C ASN A 288 -29.80 -20.08 3.61
N ILE A 289 -28.89 -20.14 2.64
CA ILE A 289 -29.18 -19.95 1.22
C ILE A 289 -28.23 -20.83 0.40
N ARG A 290 -28.74 -21.99 -0.04
CA ARG A 290 -28.27 -22.71 -1.23
C ARG A 290 -29.32 -22.46 -2.30
N THR A 291 -28.86 -22.35 -3.55
CA THR A 291 -29.62 -22.28 -4.81
C THR A 291 -30.02 -20.85 -5.23
N GLN A 292 -29.20 -20.22 -6.08
CA GLN A 292 -29.69 -19.69 -7.37
C GLN A 292 -28.54 -19.25 -8.29
N MET A 293 -28.68 -19.66 -9.56
CA MET A 293 -28.03 -19.20 -10.79
C MET A 293 -26.68 -19.81 -11.21
N GLU A 294 -26.81 -21.04 -11.70
CA GLU A 294 -26.14 -21.51 -12.92
C GLU A 294 -26.76 -20.86 -14.18
N ASN A 295 -25.97 -20.83 -15.26
CA ASN A 295 -26.25 -20.44 -16.65
C ASN A 295 -25.97 -18.98 -17.06
N LEU A 296 -24.86 -18.78 -17.77
CA LEU A 296 -24.86 -18.40 -19.20
C LEU A 296 -23.47 -18.63 -19.84
N HIS A 297 -23.52 -19.14 -21.06
CA HIS A 297 -22.44 -19.72 -21.88
C HIS A 297 -21.59 -18.67 -22.63
N VAL A 298 -20.28 -18.93 -22.68
CA VAL A 298 -19.32 -18.90 -23.83
C VAL A 298 -19.54 -17.92 -25.00
N TYR A 299 -18.50 -17.10 -25.25
CA TYR A 299 -17.94 -16.85 -26.59
C TYR A 299 -16.42 -16.69 -26.51
N SER A 300 -15.73 -17.34 -27.44
CA SER A 300 -14.28 -17.47 -27.58
C SER A 300 -13.73 -16.60 -28.73
N HIS A 301 -12.56 -15.97 -28.57
CA HIS A 301 -11.42 -16.10 -29.51
C HIS A 301 -10.14 -15.35 -29.06
N ARG A 302 -9.03 -16.11 -29.06
CA ARG A 302 -7.62 -15.85 -29.45
C ARG A 302 -6.81 -14.67 -28.84
N GLU A 303 -5.77 -14.98 -28.05
CA GLU A 303 -4.31 -15.07 -28.41
C GLU A 303 -3.69 -13.65 -28.41
N GLU A 304 -2.68 -13.26 -27.62
CA GLU A 304 -1.42 -13.86 -27.17
C GLU A 304 -0.89 -13.18 -25.88
N ASN A 305 0.13 -13.78 -25.24
CA ASN A 305 0.86 -13.41 -24.00
C ASN A 305 0.32 -13.99 -22.68
N LEU A 306 0.67 -15.27 -22.46
CA LEU A 306 0.48 -16.01 -21.21
C LEU A 306 1.47 -15.53 -20.14
N CYS A 307 1.12 -14.48 -19.42
CA CYS A 307 1.83 -14.02 -18.23
C CYS A 307 1.28 -14.70 -16.97
N PHE A 308 2.17 -15.21 -16.11
CA PHE A 308 1.87 -15.68 -14.75
C PHE A 308 1.47 -14.49 -13.84
N GLU A 309 0.31 -13.90 -14.09
CA GLU A 309 -0.39 -13.07 -13.13
C GLU A 309 -1.07 -13.96 -12.10
N ASN A 310 -0.40 -14.18 -10.98
CA ASN A 310 -1.11 -14.37 -9.73
C ASN A 310 -0.46 -13.54 -8.63
N ALA A 311 -1.13 -12.41 -8.38
CA ALA A 311 -0.94 -11.48 -7.31
C ALA A 311 -1.21 -12.15 -5.96
N PHE A 312 -0.21 -12.14 -5.09
CA PHE A 312 -0.43 -12.25 -3.66
C PHE A 312 -1.09 -10.94 -3.18
N SER A 313 -2.42 -10.90 -3.22
CA SER A 313 -3.20 -9.88 -2.52
C SER A 313 -3.67 -10.47 -1.17
N LEU A 314 -2.85 -10.32 -0.13
CA LEU A 314 -3.25 -10.54 1.28
C LEU A 314 -4.06 -9.35 1.82
N ILE A 315 -5.05 -8.88 1.08
CA ILE A 315 -6.08 -7.98 1.61
C ILE A 315 -7.39 -8.62 1.17
N ASP A 316 -8.17 -9.10 2.13
CA ASP A 316 -9.63 -9.14 2.13
C ASP A 316 -10.10 -9.88 3.39
N LEU A 317 -10.10 -9.15 4.51
CA LEU A 317 -11.06 -9.38 5.59
C LEU A 317 -11.85 -8.07 5.68
N LEU A 318 -13.13 -8.10 5.32
CA LEU A 318 -14.26 -7.51 6.03
C LEU A 318 -15.55 -7.72 5.19
N PRO A 319 -16.73 -7.88 5.83
CA PRO A 319 -17.95 -8.37 5.19
C PRO A 319 -18.64 -7.31 4.32
N ILE A 320 -19.18 -7.77 3.19
CA ILE A 320 -20.17 -7.05 2.39
C ILE A 320 -21.54 -7.36 3.00
N ASN A 321 -22.17 -6.40 3.66
CA ASN A 321 -23.62 -6.40 3.81
C ASN A 321 -24.19 -5.18 3.08
N ALA A 322 -25.01 -5.49 2.09
CA ALA A 322 -25.89 -4.57 1.41
C ALA A 322 -27.03 -4.17 2.35
N VAL A 323 -27.36 -2.88 2.36
CA VAL A 323 -28.71 -2.43 2.70
C VAL A 323 -29.47 -2.36 1.37
N GLU A 324 -30.53 -3.15 1.29
CA GLU A 324 -31.46 -3.27 0.18
C GLU A 324 -32.25 -1.98 -0.11
N PRO A 325 -32.82 -1.84 -1.33
CA PRO A 325 -33.51 -0.64 -1.77
C PRO A 325 -34.95 -0.62 -1.25
N THR A 326 -35.33 0.44 -0.54
CA THR A 326 -36.76 0.71 -0.29
C THR A 326 -37.34 1.45 -1.51
N SER A 327 -38.25 0.76 -2.19
CA SER A 327 -39.13 1.30 -3.20
C SER A 327 -40.01 2.43 -2.65
N LEU A 328 -39.99 3.60 -3.28
CA LEU A 328 -41.12 4.52 -3.24
C LEU A 328 -41.44 4.95 -4.68
N GLN A 329 -42.51 4.36 -5.21
CA GLN A 329 -43.24 4.90 -6.34
C GLN A 329 -43.84 6.25 -5.94
N THR A 330 -43.67 7.29 -6.75
CA THR A 330 -44.67 8.35 -6.86
C THR A 330 -44.56 9.05 -8.22
N SER A 331 -45.62 8.82 -9.00
CA SER A 331 -46.18 9.57 -10.14
C SER A 331 -45.28 10.45 -11.01
N LYS A 332 -45.22 10.05 -12.29
CA LYS A 332 -44.93 10.92 -13.44
C LYS A 332 -45.86 12.14 -13.41
N ARG A 333 -45.28 13.35 -13.31
CA ARG A 333 -45.93 14.58 -13.74
C ARG A 333 -45.13 15.14 -14.91
N ASN A 334 -45.72 15.04 -16.11
CA ASN A 334 -45.23 15.67 -17.32
C ASN A 334 -45.15 17.17 -17.12
N MET A 335 -43.98 17.78 -17.35
CA MET A 335 -43.84 19.22 -17.51
C MET A 335 -42.99 19.55 -18.74
N SER A 336 -43.45 20.56 -19.46
CA SER A 336 -43.30 20.86 -20.88
C SER A 336 -41.87 21.16 -21.36
N GLU A 337 -41.64 20.88 -22.64
CA GLU A 337 -40.38 21.10 -23.37
C GLU A 337 -39.91 22.57 -23.40
N ALA A 338 -40.78 23.53 -23.09
CA ALA A 338 -40.46 24.95 -23.04
C ALA A 338 -39.47 25.35 -21.90
N ASN A 339 -39.27 24.49 -20.89
CA ASN A 339 -38.30 24.72 -19.82
C ASN A 339 -36.90 24.13 -20.11
N LYS A 340 -36.72 23.39 -21.22
CA LYS A 340 -35.41 22.86 -21.66
C LYS A 340 -34.54 23.92 -22.35
N GLU A 341 -35.14 24.93 -22.97
CA GLU A 341 -34.39 25.95 -23.73
C GLU A 341 -33.99 27.17 -22.88
N ARG A 342 -34.79 27.55 -21.88
CA ARG A 342 -34.39 28.62 -20.92
C ARG A 342 -33.30 28.19 -19.93
N ARG A 343 -33.13 26.89 -19.68
CA ARG A 343 -31.98 26.35 -18.90
C ARG A 343 -30.71 26.15 -19.72
N LYS A 344 -30.76 26.31 -21.05
CA LYS A 344 -29.59 26.22 -21.94
C LYS A 344 -28.75 27.52 -22.00
N MET A 345 -29.23 28.64 -21.45
CA MET A 345 -28.53 29.94 -21.55
C MET A 345 -28.07 30.57 -20.23
N ILE A 346 -28.33 29.97 -19.06
CA ILE A 346 -27.82 30.49 -17.78
C ILE A 346 -27.32 29.33 -16.90
N SER A 347 -26.11 28.87 -17.19
CA SER A 347 -25.13 28.30 -16.23
C SER A 347 -23.87 27.79 -16.97
N LYS A 348 -23.34 28.60 -17.89
CA LYS A 348 -21.89 28.56 -18.19
C LYS A 348 -21.18 29.49 -17.21
N SER A 349 -21.26 29.21 -15.91
CA SER A 349 -20.22 29.67 -15.00
C SER A 349 -19.08 28.68 -15.14
N ASN A 350 -17.97 29.12 -15.74
CA ASN A 350 -16.71 28.38 -15.81
C ASN A 350 -16.20 28.09 -14.39
N GLU A 351 -16.73 27.07 -13.72
CA GLU A 351 -15.96 26.36 -12.71
C GLU A 351 -15.05 25.42 -13.49
N SER A 352 -13.81 25.82 -13.73
CA SER A 352 -12.79 24.93 -14.30
C SER A 352 -12.77 23.65 -13.48
N ASN A 353 -12.90 22.49 -14.14
CA ASN A 353 -12.79 21.20 -13.46
C ASN A 353 -11.36 21.07 -12.95
N ILE A 354 -11.14 21.41 -11.68
CA ILE A 354 -9.83 21.34 -11.03
C ILE A 354 -9.27 19.90 -11.03
N TYR A 355 -10.11 18.86 -11.12
CA TYR A 355 -9.70 17.47 -11.30
C TYR A 355 -10.27 16.87 -12.60
N SER A 356 -9.39 16.31 -13.43
CA SER A 356 -9.67 15.69 -14.72
C SER A 356 -9.17 14.24 -14.78
N PRO A 357 -10.06 13.22 -14.68
CA PRO A 357 -9.70 11.83 -14.88
C PRO A 357 -9.57 11.48 -16.37
N LEU A 358 -8.46 10.87 -16.76
CA LEU A 358 -8.09 10.50 -18.13
C LEU A 358 -7.78 9.00 -18.21
N THR A 359 -8.18 8.37 -19.32
CA THR A 359 -7.84 6.96 -19.59
C THR A 359 -6.67 6.93 -20.55
N SER A 360 -5.51 6.46 -20.10
CA SER A 360 -4.34 6.24 -20.94
C SER A 360 -3.41 5.21 -20.30
N PHE A 361 -2.74 4.42 -21.13
CA PHE A 361 -1.69 3.52 -20.68
C PHE A 361 -0.34 4.24 -20.74
N ILE A 362 0.41 4.23 -19.64
CA ILE A 362 1.65 4.98 -19.52
C ILE A 362 2.85 4.05 -19.58
N THR A 363 3.74 4.32 -20.52
CA THR A 363 5.04 3.69 -20.74
C THR A 363 6.16 4.71 -20.54
N ALA A 364 7.41 4.25 -20.54
CA ALA A 364 8.56 5.15 -20.49
C ALA A 364 8.76 6.04 -21.73
N ASP A 365 7.99 5.83 -22.80
CA ASP A 365 7.98 6.63 -24.04
C ASP A 365 6.71 7.48 -24.15
N SER A 366 5.87 7.49 -23.11
CA SER A 366 4.64 8.26 -23.14
C SER A 366 4.95 9.75 -23.06
N GLU A 367 4.50 10.46 -24.09
CA GLU A 367 4.55 11.91 -24.18
C GLU A 367 3.31 12.52 -23.50
N LEU A 368 3.53 13.25 -22.40
CA LEU A 368 2.41 13.77 -21.60
C LEU A 368 1.62 14.87 -22.34
N HIS A 369 2.25 15.57 -23.28
CA HIS A 369 1.61 16.61 -24.09
C HIS A 369 0.52 16.06 -25.03
N ASP A 370 0.64 14.80 -25.46
CA ASP A 370 -0.39 14.12 -26.26
C ASP A 370 -1.67 13.84 -25.45
N ILE A 371 -1.51 13.68 -24.14
CA ILE A 371 -2.59 13.34 -23.21
C ILE A 371 -3.20 14.61 -22.58
N ILE A 372 -2.35 15.59 -22.26
CA ILE A 372 -2.70 16.82 -21.55
C ILE A 372 -2.35 18.02 -22.44
N LYS A 373 -3.38 18.63 -23.04
CA LYS A 373 -3.21 19.73 -24.01
C LYS A 373 -2.72 21.04 -23.41
N ASP A 374 -2.97 21.22 -22.13
CA ASP A 374 -2.62 22.40 -21.34
C ASP A 374 -1.62 22.02 -20.24
N LEU A 375 -0.62 21.23 -20.63
CA LEU A 375 0.52 20.86 -19.82
C LEU A 375 1.31 22.13 -19.48
N GLU A 376 1.60 22.28 -18.19
CA GLU A 376 2.39 23.38 -17.64
C GLU A 376 3.47 22.75 -16.73
N ASP A 377 4.33 23.59 -16.15
CA ASP A 377 5.21 23.15 -15.08
C ASP A 377 4.39 22.43 -13.99
N CYS A 378 4.71 21.16 -13.76
CA CYS A 378 3.88 20.26 -12.97
C CYS A 378 4.68 19.37 -12.02
N LEU A 379 3.96 18.79 -11.05
CA LEU A 379 4.44 17.70 -10.23
C LEU A 379 3.84 16.40 -10.71
N MET A 380 4.68 15.38 -10.84
CA MET A 380 4.22 14.02 -11.12
C MET A 380 4.14 13.23 -9.83
N VAL A 381 3.02 12.55 -9.62
CA VAL A 381 2.76 11.78 -8.39
C VAL A 381 2.21 10.42 -8.74
N GLY A 382 2.41 9.45 -7.86
CA GLY A 382 1.82 8.13 -8.01
C GLY A 382 1.80 7.41 -6.68
N LEU A 383 0.61 7.13 -6.16
CA LEU A 383 0.43 6.40 -4.92
C LEU A 383 -0.01 4.96 -5.26
N HIS A 384 0.91 4.00 -5.09
CA HIS A 384 0.82 2.61 -5.55
C HIS A 384 1.08 2.44 -7.05
N THR A 385 2.21 2.94 -7.54
CA THR A 385 2.65 2.67 -8.91
C THR A 385 3.08 1.21 -9.05
N CYS A 386 2.18 0.37 -9.59
CA CYS A 386 2.40 -1.07 -9.72
C CYS A 386 3.44 -1.41 -10.79
N GLY A 387 4.35 -2.33 -10.48
CA GLY A 387 5.28 -2.90 -11.46
C GLY A 387 6.06 -1.81 -12.21
N ASP A 388 6.09 -1.91 -13.54
CA ASP A 388 6.88 -1.00 -14.40
C ASP A 388 6.37 0.45 -14.42
N LEU A 389 5.19 0.75 -13.88
CA LEU A 389 4.72 2.13 -13.78
C LEU A 389 5.65 2.97 -12.89
N ALA A 390 6.20 2.40 -11.81
CA ALA A 390 7.11 3.09 -10.91
C ALA A 390 8.43 3.53 -11.61
N PRO A 391 9.20 2.64 -12.25
CA PRO A 391 10.40 3.05 -13.01
C PRO A 391 10.08 3.90 -14.24
N ASN A 392 8.94 3.69 -14.91
CA ASN A 392 8.53 4.53 -16.03
C ASN A 392 8.23 5.97 -15.59
N THR A 393 7.60 6.14 -14.41
CA THR A 393 7.42 7.47 -13.80
C THR A 393 8.76 8.18 -13.62
N LEU A 394 9.80 7.48 -13.15
CA LEU A 394 11.12 8.08 -12.99
C LEU A 394 11.77 8.43 -14.33
N ARG A 395 11.59 7.61 -15.37
CA ARG A 395 12.10 7.89 -16.72
C ARG A 395 11.45 9.12 -17.33
N ILE A 396 10.12 9.22 -17.26
CA ILE A 396 9.36 10.37 -17.73
C ILE A 396 9.81 11.64 -16.99
N PHE A 397 10.00 11.56 -15.67
CA PHE A 397 10.50 12.68 -14.88
C PHE A 397 11.88 13.17 -15.38
N THR A 398 12.76 12.23 -15.73
CA THR A 398 14.12 12.58 -16.18
C THR A 398 14.17 13.04 -17.63
N SER A 399 13.17 12.71 -18.47
CA SER A 399 13.13 13.10 -19.88
C SER A 399 12.30 14.35 -20.17
N GLN A 400 11.34 14.71 -19.29
CA GLN A 400 10.38 15.78 -19.53
C GLN A 400 10.69 17.02 -18.67
N PRO A 401 11.16 18.14 -19.25
CA PRO A 401 11.59 19.32 -18.50
C PRO A 401 10.45 20.06 -17.79
N GLU A 402 9.19 19.88 -18.20
CA GLU A 402 7.98 20.43 -17.58
C GLU A 402 7.75 19.83 -16.17
N ILE A 403 8.29 18.64 -15.90
CA ILE A 403 8.10 17.98 -14.62
C ILE A 403 9.19 18.43 -13.65
N LYS A 404 8.82 19.28 -12.70
CA LYS A 404 9.77 19.90 -11.76
C LYS A 404 9.98 19.10 -10.49
N GLY A 405 9.16 18.06 -10.27
CA GLY A 405 9.29 17.19 -9.12
C GLY A 405 8.45 15.93 -9.27
N VAL A 406 8.89 14.88 -8.58
CA VAL A 406 8.24 13.57 -8.59
C VAL A 406 8.03 13.06 -7.18
N CYS A 407 6.87 12.47 -6.91
CA CYS A 407 6.58 11.74 -5.68
C CYS A 407 5.93 10.40 -6.03
N SER A 408 6.74 9.34 -6.09
CA SER A 408 6.31 8.01 -6.56
C SER A 408 6.45 6.99 -5.44
N VAL A 409 5.37 6.28 -5.14
CA VAL A 409 5.33 5.16 -4.18
C VAL A 409 5.07 3.88 -4.97
N GLY A 410 6.15 3.16 -5.27
CA GLY A 410 6.09 1.89 -5.99
C GLY A 410 5.44 0.79 -5.16
N CYS A 411 4.72 -0.11 -5.82
CA CYS A 411 4.22 -1.33 -5.20
C CYS A 411 4.24 -2.50 -6.20
N CYS A 412 3.87 -3.70 -5.73
CA CYS A 412 3.81 -4.90 -6.58
C CYS A 412 5.12 -5.18 -7.34
N TYR A 413 6.26 -5.20 -6.65
CA TYR A 413 7.58 -5.43 -7.25
C TYR A 413 7.66 -6.75 -8.05
N HIS A 414 6.84 -7.75 -7.72
CA HIS A 414 6.72 -9.00 -8.49
C HIS A 414 6.21 -8.82 -9.92
N LEU A 415 5.62 -7.66 -10.25
CA LEU A 415 5.21 -7.27 -11.60
C LEU A 415 6.25 -6.40 -12.32
N LEU A 416 7.40 -6.12 -11.70
CA LEU A 416 8.51 -5.49 -12.41
C LEU A 416 9.05 -6.46 -13.45
N SER A 417 9.22 -5.99 -14.68
CA SER A 417 10.03 -6.68 -15.66
C SER A 417 11.50 -6.63 -15.24
N GLU A 418 12.22 -7.73 -15.42
CA GLU A 418 13.63 -7.85 -15.01
C GLU A 418 14.49 -8.31 -16.20
N GLU A 419 15.51 -7.51 -16.52
CA GLU A 419 16.34 -7.67 -17.72
C GLU A 419 17.05 -9.02 -17.80
N PHE A 420 17.50 -9.53 -16.65
CA PHE A 420 18.38 -10.70 -16.59
C PHE A 420 17.67 -11.98 -16.10
N GLU A 421 16.34 -11.97 -15.96
CA GLU A 421 15.56 -13.12 -15.45
C GLU A 421 15.43 -14.24 -16.50
N ASN A 422 15.13 -13.89 -17.76
CA ASN A 422 14.90 -14.85 -18.84
C ASN A 422 15.88 -14.61 -20.01
N LEU A 423 17.14 -15.03 -19.84
CA LEU A 423 18.20 -14.87 -20.86
C LEU A 423 17.97 -15.67 -22.17
N HIS A 424 16.91 -16.47 -22.25
CA HIS A 424 16.61 -17.36 -23.37
C HIS A 424 15.47 -16.89 -24.29
N GLU A 425 14.83 -15.77 -23.97
CA GLU A 425 13.81 -15.14 -24.83
C GLU A 425 14.41 -13.90 -25.48
N GLU A 426 14.42 -13.85 -26.82
CA GLU A 426 14.72 -12.63 -27.58
C GLU A 426 13.61 -11.61 -27.31
N SER A 427 13.72 -10.89 -26.20
CA SER A 427 12.81 -9.82 -25.85
C SER A 427 13.15 -8.57 -26.66
N THR A 428 12.16 -8.00 -27.33
CA THR A 428 12.24 -6.68 -27.98
C THR A 428 12.11 -5.51 -26.99
N GLN A 429 12.11 -5.79 -25.68
CA GLN A 429 11.94 -4.78 -24.64
C GLN A 429 13.29 -4.13 -24.30
N ASP A 430 13.43 -2.85 -24.62
CA ASP A 430 14.66 -2.09 -24.29
C ASP A 430 14.58 -1.42 -22.91
N LYS A 431 13.37 -1.28 -22.34
CA LYS A 431 13.12 -0.54 -21.09
C LYS A 431 12.57 -1.44 -20.00
N TRP A 432 13.48 -2.10 -19.30
CA TRP A 432 13.18 -3.00 -18.20
C TRP A 432 12.77 -2.29 -16.92
N GLY A 433 11.93 -2.92 -16.12
CA GLY A 433 11.55 -2.45 -14.81
C GLY A 433 12.73 -2.43 -13.86
N PHE A 434 13.62 -3.42 -13.91
CA PHE A 434 14.80 -3.55 -13.06
C PHE A 434 15.91 -4.32 -13.81
N PRO A 435 17.20 -3.99 -13.61
CA PRO A 435 17.71 -2.81 -12.91
C PRO A 435 17.62 -1.51 -13.74
N MET A 436 17.66 -0.35 -13.09
CA MET A 436 17.69 0.96 -13.74
C MET A 436 19.08 1.58 -13.74
N CYS A 437 19.81 1.54 -12.63
CA CYS A 437 21.11 2.19 -12.52
C CYS A 437 22.18 1.43 -13.31
N HIS A 438 23.20 2.16 -13.76
CA HIS A 438 24.26 1.58 -14.58
C HIS A 438 25.01 0.47 -13.85
N TYR A 439 25.33 0.67 -12.57
CA TYR A 439 26.10 -0.29 -11.78
C TYR A 439 25.45 -1.68 -11.71
N LEU A 440 24.14 -1.77 -11.45
CA LEU A 440 23.46 -3.08 -11.40
C LEU A 440 23.31 -3.73 -12.77
N LYS A 441 23.26 -2.93 -13.85
CA LYS A 441 23.29 -3.45 -15.22
C LYS A 441 24.64 -4.04 -15.57
N GLU A 442 25.74 -3.39 -15.18
CA GLU A 442 27.10 -3.90 -15.36
C GLU A 442 27.31 -5.20 -14.58
N GLU A 443 26.84 -5.24 -13.32
CA GLU A 443 26.86 -6.46 -12.49
C GLU A 443 25.88 -7.54 -12.98
N ARG A 444 25.07 -7.25 -14.01
CA ARG A 444 24.01 -8.13 -14.54
C ARG A 444 23.12 -8.71 -13.45
N TRP A 445 22.78 -7.89 -12.46
CA TRP A 445 22.13 -8.37 -11.24
C TRP A 445 20.71 -8.86 -11.51
N CYS A 446 20.39 -10.07 -11.06
CA CYS A 446 19.07 -10.68 -11.16
C CYS A 446 18.58 -11.10 -9.77
N CYS A 447 17.42 -10.59 -9.37
CA CYS A 447 16.75 -10.91 -8.11
C CYS A 447 15.75 -12.07 -8.27
N GLY A 448 15.01 -12.10 -9.39
CA GLY A 448 13.96 -13.06 -9.67
C GLY A 448 12.61 -12.71 -9.04
N ARG A 449 11.53 -13.15 -9.69
CA ARG A 449 10.14 -12.82 -9.33
C ARG A 449 9.77 -13.19 -7.90
N ASN A 450 10.26 -14.32 -7.39
CA ASN A 450 9.96 -14.78 -6.03
C ASN A 450 10.57 -13.89 -4.95
N ALA A 451 11.79 -13.42 -5.16
CA ALA A 451 12.42 -12.46 -4.25
C ALA A 451 11.70 -11.11 -4.31
N ARG A 452 11.36 -10.60 -5.50
CA ARG A 452 10.53 -9.37 -5.65
C ARG A 452 9.14 -9.52 -5.01
N MET A 453 8.56 -10.70 -5.06
CA MET A 453 7.30 -11.00 -4.38
C MET A 453 7.45 -10.94 -2.86
N SER A 454 8.57 -11.42 -2.30
CA SER A 454 8.84 -11.32 -0.87
C SER A 454 8.91 -9.85 -0.42
N ALA A 455 9.51 -8.96 -1.20
CA ALA A 455 9.55 -7.51 -0.93
C ALA A 455 8.16 -6.84 -0.87
N CYS A 456 7.12 -7.50 -1.41
CA CYS A 456 5.73 -7.03 -1.31
C CYS A 456 5.07 -7.43 0.03
N LEU A 457 5.72 -8.27 0.85
CA LEU A 457 5.20 -8.72 2.14
C LEU A 457 5.46 -7.65 3.21
N ALA A 458 4.42 -7.28 3.94
CA ALA A 458 4.57 -6.40 5.09
C ALA A 458 5.03 -7.20 6.31
N LEU A 459 6.30 -7.05 6.70
CA LEU A 459 6.93 -7.67 7.88
C LEU A 459 6.09 -7.45 9.16
N GLU A 460 5.44 -6.30 9.32
CA GLU A 460 4.65 -6.00 10.52
C GLU A 460 3.29 -6.72 10.56
N ARG A 461 2.76 -7.22 9.43
CA ARG A 461 1.56 -8.08 9.45
C ARG A 461 1.83 -9.42 10.12
N VAL A 462 3.08 -9.87 10.02
CA VAL A 462 3.55 -11.09 10.67
C VAL A 462 3.81 -10.83 12.15
N ALA A 463 4.40 -9.68 12.50
CA ALA A 463 4.74 -9.31 13.88
C ALA A 463 3.51 -8.96 14.75
N VAL A 464 2.51 -8.23 14.22
CA VAL A 464 1.41 -7.62 15.01
C VAL A 464 0.14 -8.50 15.08
N GLY A 465 0.26 -9.83 15.00
CA GLY A 465 -0.75 -10.72 15.61
C GLY A 465 -1.59 -11.65 14.74
N GLN A 466 -1.21 -11.97 13.50
CA GLN A 466 -1.78 -13.14 12.79
C GLN A 466 -0.76 -14.22 12.39
N GLY A 467 0.53 -13.98 12.63
CA GLY A 467 1.60 -14.89 12.18
C GLY A 467 1.57 -15.10 10.67
N LEU A 468 2.22 -16.17 10.20
CA LEU A 468 2.04 -16.64 8.83
C LEU A 468 0.83 -17.59 8.76
N PRO A 469 0.12 -17.65 7.62
CA PRO A 469 -0.91 -18.64 7.40
C PRO A 469 -0.27 -20.02 7.11
N THR A 470 0.50 -20.54 8.08
CA THR A 470 1.39 -21.70 7.96
C THR A 470 0.64 -22.94 7.49
N GLU A 471 -0.57 -23.18 8.00
CA GLU A 471 -1.36 -24.34 7.59
C GLU A 471 -1.80 -24.26 6.12
N SER A 472 -2.18 -23.08 5.62
CA SER A 472 -2.55 -22.92 4.22
C SER A 472 -1.38 -23.13 3.26
N LEU A 473 -0.17 -22.70 3.67
CA LEU A 473 1.07 -22.90 2.93
C LEU A 473 1.48 -24.37 2.97
N PHE A 474 1.33 -25.02 4.13
CA PHE A 474 1.56 -26.44 4.32
C PHE A 474 0.68 -27.27 3.39
N TYR A 475 -0.64 -27.01 3.37
CA TYR A 475 -1.58 -27.73 2.50
C TYR A 475 -1.20 -27.58 1.03
N ARG A 476 -0.80 -26.38 0.62
CA ARG A 476 -0.40 -26.11 -0.77
C ARG A 476 0.91 -26.83 -1.14
N ALA A 477 1.91 -26.84 -0.26
CA ALA A 477 3.18 -27.51 -0.49
C ALA A 477 3.02 -29.05 -0.55
N VAL A 478 2.24 -29.63 0.36
CA VAL A 478 1.96 -31.08 0.35
C VAL A 478 1.16 -31.47 -0.90
N LEU A 479 0.15 -30.68 -1.28
CA LEU A 479 -0.62 -30.93 -2.50
C LEU A 479 0.28 -30.92 -3.75
N GLN A 480 1.27 -30.03 -3.83
CA GLN A 480 2.19 -29.99 -4.97
C GLN A 480 3.02 -31.26 -5.07
N ASP A 481 3.51 -31.78 -3.94
CA ASP A 481 4.26 -33.03 -3.90
C ASP A 481 3.41 -34.21 -4.37
N ILE A 482 2.14 -34.28 -3.92
CA ILE A 482 1.16 -35.24 -4.41
C ILE A 482 0.95 -35.11 -5.92
N ILE A 483 0.80 -33.88 -6.45
CA ILE A 483 0.60 -33.65 -7.88
C ILE A 483 1.82 -34.09 -8.69
N LYS A 484 3.03 -33.79 -8.20
CA LYS A 484 4.28 -34.15 -8.85
C LYS A 484 4.48 -35.67 -8.88
N GLU A 485 4.36 -36.34 -7.73
CA GLU A 485 4.62 -37.78 -7.61
C GLU A 485 3.48 -38.63 -8.21
N CYS A 486 2.22 -38.28 -7.98
CA CYS A 486 1.08 -39.13 -8.39
C CYS A 486 0.54 -38.82 -9.79
N TYR A 487 0.73 -37.59 -10.31
CA TYR A 487 0.26 -37.21 -11.65
C TYR A 487 1.39 -36.88 -12.63
N GLY A 488 2.65 -36.81 -12.18
CA GLY A 488 3.79 -36.48 -13.04
C GLY A 488 3.79 -35.04 -13.54
N ILE A 489 3.02 -34.14 -12.92
CA ILE A 489 2.86 -32.76 -13.36
C ILE A 489 3.85 -31.89 -12.59
N THR A 490 4.84 -31.35 -13.29
CA THR A 490 5.88 -30.47 -12.71
C THR A 490 5.59 -28.99 -12.94
N LYS A 491 4.80 -28.65 -13.97
CA LYS A 491 4.31 -27.28 -14.24
C LYS A 491 2.83 -27.33 -14.60
N CYS A 492 2.05 -26.44 -14.01
CA CYS A 492 0.62 -26.33 -14.27
C CYS A 492 0.20 -24.85 -14.29
N ASP A 493 -0.39 -24.42 -15.40
CA ASP A 493 -0.89 -23.04 -15.54
C ASP A 493 -2.22 -22.82 -14.81
N ARG A 494 -2.80 -23.89 -14.24
CA ARG A 494 -4.06 -23.84 -13.50
C ARG A 494 -3.81 -23.52 -12.04
N HIS A 495 -4.67 -22.67 -11.48
CA HIS A 495 -4.48 -22.13 -10.14
C HIS A 495 -5.61 -22.53 -9.19
N VAL A 496 -5.23 -23.12 -8.05
CA VAL A 496 -6.14 -23.55 -6.99
C VAL A 496 -6.85 -22.35 -6.32
N GLY A 497 -6.19 -21.20 -6.17
CA GLY A 497 -6.79 -19.98 -5.60
C GLY A 497 -7.15 -20.08 -4.11
N LYS A 498 -8.15 -19.31 -3.65
CA LYS A 498 -8.63 -19.25 -2.24
C LYS A 498 -9.53 -20.45 -1.87
N ILE A 499 -9.02 -21.67 -2.02
CA ILE A 499 -9.76 -22.91 -1.63
C ILE A 499 -9.59 -23.22 -0.14
N TYR A 500 -8.44 -22.87 0.46
CA TYR A 500 -8.16 -23.17 1.87
C TYR A 500 -9.26 -22.66 2.80
N SER A 501 -9.70 -21.40 2.67
CA SER A 501 -10.77 -20.83 3.49
C SER A 501 -12.15 -21.48 3.31
N LYS A 502 -12.31 -22.33 2.30
CA LYS A 502 -13.54 -23.09 2.01
C LYS A 502 -13.38 -24.58 2.36
N SER A 503 -12.25 -24.98 2.93
CA SER A 503 -11.91 -26.37 3.21
C SER A 503 -11.93 -26.62 4.71
N SER A 504 -12.50 -27.74 5.15
CA SER A 504 -12.57 -28.10 6.58
C SER A 504 -11.39 -28.96 7.05
N SER A 505 -10.66 -29.60 6.12
CA SER A 505 -9.51 -30.46 6.40
C SER A 505 -8.55 -30.50 5.21
N PHE A 506 -7.37 -31.09 5.39
CA PHE A 506 -6.42 -31.32 4.30
C PHE A 506 -7.01 -32.23 3.19
N LEU A 507 -7.73 -33.28 3.59
CA LEU A 507 -8.38 -34.17 2.62
C LEU A 507 -9.40 -33.41 1.76
N ASP A 508 -10.27 -32.62 2.38
CA ASP A 508 -11.26 -31.80 1.68
C ASP A 508 -10.59 -30.74 0.79
N TYR A 509 -9.51 -30.12 1.28
CA TYR A 509 -8.68 -29.20 0.50
C TYR A 509 -8.09 -29.89 -0.74
N ALA A 510 -7.49 -31.06 -0.59
CA ALA A 510 -6.88 -31.81 -1.68
C ALA A 510 -7.92 -32.17 -2.74
N ARG A 511 -9.08 -32.73 -2.35
CA ARG A 511 -10.19 -33.07 -3.25
C ARG A 511 -10.69 -31.86 -4.03
N LYS A 512 -11.02 -30.78 -3.34
CA LYS A 512 -11.47 -29.52 -3.97
C LYS A 512 -10.43 -28.96 -4.94
N SER A 513 -9.15 -29.07 -4.59
CA SER A 513 -8.06 -28.59 -5.41
C SER A 513 -7.88 -29.44 -6.67
N LEU A 514 -7.87 -30.78 -6.56
CA LEU A 514 -7.79 -31.70 -7.70
C LEU A 514 -8.96 -31.48 -8.66
N LYS A 515 -10.19 -31.37 -8.14
CA LYS A 515 -11.38 -31.06 -8.94
C LYS A 515 -11.22 -29.75 -9.71
N LYS A 516 -10.73 -28.70 -9.04
CA LYS A 516 -10.51 -27.39 -9.70
C LYS A 516 -9.41 -27.45 -10.75
N LEU A 517 -8.37 -28.25 -10.53
CA LEU A 517 -7.30 -28.48 -11.49
C LEU A 517 -7.72 -29.41 -12.63
N GLY A 518 -8.92 -30.01 -12.57
CA GLY A 518 -9.41 -30.98 -13.56
C GLY A 518 -8.61 -32.28 -13.54
N LEU A 519 -8.06 -32.65 -12.39
CA LEU A 519 -7.31 -33.89 -12.19
C LEU A 519 -8.24 -35.00 -11.71
N ASP A 520 -7.94 -36.23 -12.14
CA ASP A 520 -8.73 -37.42 -11.80
C ASP A 520 -8.62 -37.77 -10.32
N GLU A 521 -9.69 -37.51 -9.57
CA GLU A 521 -9.77 -37.76 -8.13
C GLU A 521 -9.69 -39.26 -7.78
N SER A 522 -10.08 -40.16 -8.70
CA SER A 522 -10.13 -41.60 -8.43
C SER A 522 -8.74 -42.23 -8.29
N LYS A 523 -7.71 -41.61 -8.87
CA LYS A 523 -6.30 -42.04 -8.77
C LYS A 523 -5.70 -41.88 -7.38
N LEU A 524 -6.31 -41.08 -6.52
CA LEU A 524 -5.84 -40.81 -5.17
C LEU A 524 -6.85 -41.32 -4.15
N PRO A 525 -6.66 -42.53 -3.58
CA PRO A 525 -7.39 -42.96 -2.40
C PRO A 525 -7.16 -42.02 -1.22
N GLU A 526 -8.15 -41.90 -0.33
CA GLU A 526 -8.04 -41.07 0.89
C GLU A 526 -6.81 -41.42 1.73
N LYS A 527 -6.53 -42.72 1.88
CA LYS A 527 -5.35 -43.21 2.60
C LYS A 527 -4.05 -42.60 2.07
N VAL A 528 -3.88 -42.56 0.75
CA VAL A 528 -2.67 -41.99 0.12
C VAL A 528 -2.54 -40.51 0.46
N ILE A 529 -3.62 -39.74 0.33
CA ILE A 529 -3.61 -38.29 0.65
C ILE A 529 -3.19 -38.06 2.12
N MET A 530 -3.75 -38.85 3.04
CA MET A 530 -3.43 -38.72 4.46
C MET A 530 -2.02 -39.22 4.81
N ASP A 531 -1.49 -40.23 4.10
CA ASP A 531 -0.11 -40.68 4.26
C ASP A 531 0.89 -39.55 3.94
N TYR A 532 0.64 -38.74 2.89
CA TYR A 532 1.46 -37.55 2.60
C TYR A 532 1.33 -36.47 3.68
N TYR A 533 0.12 -36.26 4.20
CA TYR A 533 -0.10 -35.30 5.29
C TYR A 533 0.72 -35.66 6.53
N GLU A 534 0.60 -36.90 7.01
CA GLU A 534 1.30 -37.36 8.20
C GLU A 534 2.82 -37.49 7.96
N LYS A 535 3.27 -37.78 6.74
CA LYS A 535 4.70 -37.74 6.34
C LYS A 535 5.32 -36.34 6.56
N TYR A 536 4.62 -35.27 6.19
CA TYR A 536 5.18 -33.91 6.19
C TYR A 536 4.79 -33.07 7.40
N LYS A 537 3.72 -33.41 8.11
CA LYS A 537 3.25 -32.70 9.32
C LYS A 537 4.36 -32.48 10.37
N PRO A 538 5.27 -33.44 10.66
CA PRO A 538 6.38 -33.20 11.58
C PRO A 538 7.37 -32.11 11.11
N ARG A 539 7.43 -31.85 9.80
CA ARG A 539 8.33 -30.87 9.18
C ARG A 539 7.69 -29.48 9.02
N MET A 540 6.51 -29.26 9.61
CA MET A 540 5.82 -27.97 9.53
C MET A 540 6.63 -26.82 10.17
N ASN A 541 7.41 -27.11 11.22
CA ASN A 541 8.32 -26.13 11.83
C ASN A 541 9.41 -25.67 10.85
N GLU A 542 9.93 -26.57 10.01
CA GLU A 542 10.91 -26.21 8.96
C GLU A 542 10.28 -25.23 7.96
N LEU A 543 9.04 -25.49 7.53
CA LEU A 543 8.31 -24.61 6.62
C LEU A 543 8.04 -23.24 7.24
N GLU A 544 7.65 -23.21 8.52
CA GLU A 544 7.43 -21.95 9.25
C GLU A 544 8.73 -21.14 9.36
N ALA A 545 9.81 -21.77 9.83
CA ALA A 545 11.13 -21.16 9.97
C ALA A 545 11.63 -20.61 8.63
N PHE A 546 11.47 -21.38 7.56
CA PHE A 546 11.87 -20.97 6.22
C PHE A 546 11.11 -19.74 5.73
N ASN A 547 9.78 -19.72 5.89
CA ASN A 547 9.01 -18.54 5.50
C ASN A 547 9.32 -17.33 6.40
N MET A 548 9.67 -17.53 7.67
CA MET A 548 10.17 -16.44 8.52
C MET A 548 11.45 -15.83 8.01
N LEU A 549 12.43 -16.64 7.58
CA LEU A 549 13.65 -16.13 6.95
C LEU A 549 13.34 -15.27 5.71
N LYS A 550 12.40 -15.71 4.86
CA LYS A 550 11.96 -14.94 3.68
C LYS A 550 11.33 -13.60 4.03
N VAL A 551 10.44 -13.59 5.03
CA VAL A 551 9.77 -12.36 5.47
C VAL A 551 10.78 -11.40 6.09
N VAL A 552 11.72 -11.91 6.89
CA VAL A 552 12.78 -11.11 7.50
C VAL A 552 13.69 -10.52 6.43
N LEU A 553 14.05 -11.27 5.38
CA LEU A 553 14.90 -10.79 4.28
C LEU A 553 14.22 -9.77 3.35
N ALA A 554 12.89 -9.79 3.24
CA ALA A 554 12.13 -8.97 2.31
C ALA A 554 12.49 -7.46 2.28
N PRO A 555 12.72 -6.76 3.42
CA PRO A 555 13.13 -5.36 3.43
C PRO A 555 14.47 -5.11 2.73
N CYS A 556 15.38 -6.07 2.70
CA CYS A 556 16.66 -5.94 1.98
C CYS A 556 16.45 -5.97 0.46
N ILE A 557 15.56 -6.84 -0.02
CA ILE A 557 15.19 -6.90 -1.44
C ILE A 557 14.52 -5.60 -1.89
N GLU A 558 13.66 -5.03 -1.05
CA GLU A 558 13.09 -3.72 -1.33
C GLU A 558 14.14 -2.61 -1.30
N THR A 559 15.06 -2.64 -0.34
CA THR A 559 16.15 -1.66 -0.25
C THR A 559 17.03 -1.69 -1.49
N LEU A 560 17.27 -2.88 -2.06
CA LEU A 560 17.95 -3.05 -3.34
C LEU A 560 17.23 -2.30 -4.47
N ILE A 561 15.91 -2.49 -4.60
CA ILE A 561 15.10 -1.82 -5.64
C ILE A 561 15.11 -0.30 -5.43
N LEU A 562 15.01 0.17 -4.19
CA LEU A 562 15.04 1.61 -3.88
C LEU A 562 16.41 2.23 -4.16
N LEU A 563 17.50 1.57 -3.78
CA LEU A 563 18.87 2.01 -4.08
C LEU A 563 19.14 2.03 -5.58
N ASP A 564 18.64 1.05 -6.33
CA ASP A 564 18.71 1.06 -7.79
C ASP A 564 18.07 2.33 -8.37
N ARG A 565 16.90 2.72 -7.87
CA ARG A 565 16.20 3.93 -8.34
C ARG A 565 16.96 5.19 -7.94
N LEU A 566 17.46 5.21 -6.70
CA LEU A 566 18.20 6.34 -6.15
C LEU A 566 19.51 6.57 -6.91
N CYS A 567 20.24 5.50 -7.23
CA CYS A 567 21.45 5.54 -8.04
C CYS A 567 21.13 5.99 -9.47
N TYR A 568 20.11 5.42 -10.11
CA TYR A 568 19.67 5.85 -11.45
C TYR A 568 19.38 7.34 -11.51
N LEU A 569 18.65 7.85 -10.51
CA LEU A 569 18.31 9.26 -10.41
C LEU A 569 19.56 10.13 -10.17
N LYS A 570 20.50 9.69 -9.33
CA LYS A 570 21.78 10.38 -9.11
C LYS A 570 22.73 10.35 -10.29
N GLU A 571 22.60 9.36 -11.16
CA GLU A 571 23.29 9.31 -12.45
C GLU A 571 22.75 10.38 -13.42
N GLN A 572 21.58 10.96 -13.15
CA GLN A 572 21.05 12.10 -13.90
C GLN A 572 21.55 13.43 -13.31
N ASN A 573 22.10 14.30 -14.15
CA ASN A 573 22.81 15.52 -13.74
C ASN A 573 21.92 16.69 -13.21
N PHE A 574 20.61 16.50 -13.02
CA PHE A 574 19.66 17.61 -12.85
C PHE A 574 18.86 17.59 -11.53
N LEU A 575 19.21 16.75 -10.55
CA LEU A 575 18.40 16.57 -9.34
C LEU A 575 18.85 17.42 -8.15
N ILE A 576 17.97 18.34 -7.75
CA ILE A 576 18.18 19.26 -6.62
C ILE A 576 17.92 18.56 -5.27
N LEU A 577 16.93 17.67 -5.21
CA LEU A 577 16.55 16.96 -3.99
C LEU A 577 16.09 15.56 -4.30
N LEU A 578 16.62 14.59 -3.57
CA LEU A 578 16.25 13.19 -3.70
C LEU A 578 16.22 12.55 -2.31
N ASN A 579 15.08 11.97 -1.94
CA ASN A 579 14.86 11.38 -0.63
C ASN A 579 14.01 10.11 -0.75
N ILE A 580 14.36 9.11 0.03
CA ILE A 580 13.44 8.03 0.42
C ILE A 580 12.84 8.45 1.75
N LEU A 581 11.53 8.35 1.93
CA LEU A 581 10.89 8.87 3.14
C LEU A 581 10.64 7.79 4.18
N GLN A 582 11.09 8.08 5.42
CA GLN A 582 10.82 7.21 6.55
C GLN A 582 9.40 7.44 7.07
N LYS A 583 8.66 6.34 7.18
CA LYS A 583 7.31 6.20 7.75
C LYS A 583 7.07 7.03 9.03
N VAL A 584 5.92 7.70 9.11
CA VAL A 584 5.35 8.21 10.37
C VAL A 584 4.52 7.10 11.05
N ASN A 585 4.94 6.66 12.23
CA ASN A 585 4.18 5.79 13.12
C ASN A 585 3.24 6.64 13.97
N ASN A 586 1.92 6.55 13.80
CA ASN A 586 1.02 7.11 14.82
C ASN A 586 -0.36 6.45 14.99
N VAL A 587 -0.60 5.22 14.49
CA VAL A 587 -1.80 4.46 14.89
C VAL A 587 -1.49 2.96 15.01
N SER A 588 -1.73 2.42 16.20
CA SER A 588 -1.39 1.07 16.67
C SER A 588 -2.19 -0.09 16.06
N SER A 589 -2.67 0.01 14.82
CA SER A 589 -3.51 -1.07 14.26
C SER A 589 -3.63 -1.15 12.73
N TYR A 590 -2.98 -0.28 11.96
CA TYR A 590 -3.17 -0.30 10.51
C TYR A 590 -1.86 -0.15 9.72
N ASN A 591 -1.68 -1.10 8.80
CA ASN A 591 -0.59 -1.26 7.84
C ASN A 591 0.02 0.06 7.30
N ASN A 592 1.32 0.01 7.14
CA ASN A 592 2.27 1.11 6.98
C ASN A 592 2.32 1.68 5.56
N PHE A 593 2.39 3.00 5.43
CA PHE A 593 2.70 3.71 4.17
C PHE A 593 3.67 4.86 4.40
N PHE A 594 4.84 4.77 3.77
CA PHE A 594 5.71 5.77 3.10
C PHE A 594 7.02 5.03 2.77
N LYS A 595 7.35 4.92 1.48
CA LYS A 595 8.64 4.50 0.94
C LYS A 595 8.90 5.29 -0.33
#